data_AF-A0A2L0VVR0-F1
#
_entry.id   AF-A0A2L0VVR0-F1
#
_cell.length_a   1.000
_cell.length_b   1.000
_cell.length_c   1.000
_cell.angle_alpha   90.00
_cell.angle_beta   90.00
_cell.angle_gamma   90.00
#
_symmetry.space_group_name_H-M   'P 1'
#
loop_
_entity.id
_entity.type
_entity.pdbx_description
1 polymer ?
#
loop_
_entity_poly.entity_id
_entity_poly.type
_entity_poly.pdbx_seq_one_letter_code
_entity_poly.pdbx_strand_id
1 'polypeptide(L)'
;MIETRLQAVCDFDRWLRGASFAPAVVRPTSYQAQRLDLLLSILDLRAGAQVSSHEVARRLIYPRLDVGRGAAWKSSPERRRTQRLIREAEALAAGGYRALLAGRAGRQK
;
A
#
# COMPACT_ATOMS: atom_id res chain seq x y z
N MET A 1 3.57 -13.03 23.08
CA MET A 1 2.53 -12.45 22.18
C MET A 1 1.66 -11.41 22.91
N ILE A 2 1.25 -11.63 24.16
CA ILE A 2 0.53 -10.64 24.98
C ILE A 2 1.42 -9.43 25.37
N GLU A 3 2.66 -9.67 25.79
CA GLU A 3 3.61 -8.59 26.14
C GLU A 3 3.87 -7.63 24.98
N THR A 4 4.03 -8.15 23.76
CA THR A 4 4.22 -7.33 22.55
C THR A 4 3.00 -6.45 22.26
N ARG A 5 1.77 -6.94 22.54
CA ARG A 5 0.54 -6.17 22.36
C ARG A 5 0.39 -5.09 23.42
N LEU A 6 0.69 -5.40 24.68
CA LEU A 6 0.68 -4.41 25.76
C LEU A 6 1.70 -3.30 25.50
N GLN A 7 2.90 -3.66 25.07
CA GLN A 7 3.93 -2.68 24.73
C GLN A 7 3.49 -1.77 23.57
N ALA A 8 2.93 -2.34 22.51
CA ALA A 8 2.41 -1.56 21.37
C ALA A 8 1.28 -0.60 21.76
N VAL A 9 0.38 -1.00 22.68
CA VAL A 9 -0.70 -0.14 23.19
C VAL A 9 -0.13 0.99 24.06
N CYS A 10 0.83 0.69 24.94
CA CYS A 10 1.50 1.70 25.76
C CYS A 10 2.27 2.73 24.90
N ASP A 11 2.92 2.26 23.83
CA ASP A 11 3.64 3.14 22.90
C ASP A 11 2.65 4.00 22.08
N PHE A 12 1.49 3.45 21.71
CA PHE A 12 0.43 4.19 21.03
C PHE A 12 -0.24 5.26 21.91
N ASP A 13 -0.59 4.93 23.16
CA ASP A 13 -1.13 5.91 24.13
C ASP A 13 -0.12 7.02 24.40
N ARG A 14 1.17 6.68 24.53
CA ARG A 14 2.26 7.64 24.67
C ARG A 14 2.38 8.56 23.46
N TRP A 15 2.25 8.03 22.25
CA TRP A 15 2.23 8.82 21.02
C TRP A 15 1.03 9.77 20.95
N LEU A 16 -0.18 9.30 21.29
CA LEU A 16 -1.38 10.13 21.34
C LEU A 16 -1.26 11.30 22.35
N ARG A 17 -0.50 11.09 23.43
CA ARG A 17 -0.21 12.12 24.44
C ARG A 17 0.92 13.08 24.05
N GLY A 18 1.43 12.99 22.82
CA GLY A 18 2.45 13.90 22.29
C GLY A 18 3.87 13.60 22.75
N ALA A 19 4.13 12.46 23.37
CA ALA A 19 5.49 12.08 23.75
C ALA A 19 6.29 11.60 22.53
N SER A 20 7.54 12.07 22.45
CA SER A 20 8.48 11.70 21.39
C SER A 20 8.83 10.21 21.47
N PHE A 21 8.85 9.55 20.32
CA PHE A 21 9.05 8.11 20.16
C PHE A 21 10.52 7.72 20.35
N ALA A 22 10.84 6.75 21.22
CA ALA A 22 12.03 5.88 21.13
C ALA A 22 11.85 4.62 22.01
N PRO A 23 12.34 3.40 21.64
CA PRO A 23 12.99 2.92 20.40
C PRO A 23 12.49 1.54 19.87
N ALA A 24 13.14 1.02 18.80
CA ALA A 24 13.09 -0.35 18.24
C ALA A 24 11.81 -0.87 17.55
N VAL A 25 10.82 -0.02 17.23
CA VAL A 25 9.80 -0.43 16.25
C VAL A 25 10.47 -0.48 14.88
N VAL A 26 10.47 -1.66 14.24
CA VAL A 26 10.90 -1.81 12.85
C VAL A 26 10.03 -0.91 11.99
N ARG A 27 10.56 0.24 11.61
CA ARG A 27 9.86 1.16 10.73
C ARG A 27 9.94 0.63 9.31
N PRO A 28 8.86 0.75 8.51
CA PRO A 28 8.97 0.47 7.09
C PRO A 28 10.04 1.37 6.48
N THR A 29 10.81 0.82 5.55
CA THR A 29 11.72 1.64 4.74
C THR A 29 10.92 2.69 3.96
N SER A 30 11.54 3.78 3.52
CA SER A 30 10.85 4.82 2.73
C SER A 30 10.14 4.24 1.52
N TYR A 31 10.74 3.22 0.88
CA TYR A 31 10.11 2.50 -0.21
C TYR A 31 8.87 1.69 0.23
N GLN A 32 8.93 1.00 1.38
CA GLN A 32 7.79 0.26 1.91
C GLN A 32 6.63 1.20 2.29
N ALA A 33 6.93 2.35 2.89
CA ALA A 33 5.93 3.38 3.20
C ALA A 33 5.27 3.93 1.93
N GLN A 34 6.07 4.38 0.95
CA GLN A 34 5.55 4.85 -0.33
C GLN A 34 4.74 3.78 -1.08
N ARG A 35 5.18 2.51 -1.00
CA ARG A 35 4.46 1.40 -1.60
C ARG A 35 3.10 1.20 -0.93
N LEU A 36 3.05 1.23 0.40
CA LEU A 36 1.81 1.13 1.15
C LEU A 36 0.86 2.27 0.80
N ASP A 37 1.35 3.52 0.77
CA ASP A 37 0.56 4.71 0.42
C ASP A 37 -0.05 4.58 -0.98
N LEU A 38 0.72 4.07 -1.95
CA LEU A 38 0.21 3.80 -3.30
C LEU A 38 -0.91 2.75 -3.31
N LEU A 39 -0.75 1.65 -2.57
CA LEU A 39 -1.77 0.59 -2.51
C LEU A 39 -3.06 1.09 -1.86
N LEU A 40 -2.95 1.88 -0.79
CA LEU A 40 -4.09 2.52 -0.13
C LEU A 40 -4.79 3.51 -1.08
N SER A 41 -4.03 4.36 -1.77
CA SER A 41 -4.57 5.29 -2.76
C SER A 41 -5.33 4.59 -3.90
N ILE A 42 -4.88 3.40 -4.31
CA ILE A 42 -5.58 2.56 -5.30
C ILE A 42 -6.91 2.06 -4.76
N LEU A 43 -6.96 1.63 -3.49
CA LEU A 43 -8.21 1.21 -2.84
C LEU A 43 -9.20 2.37 -2.75
N ASP A 44 -8.75 3.53 -2.28
CA ASP A 44 -9.58 4.73 -2.12
C ASP A 44 -10.18 5.17 -3.46
N LEU A 45 -9.35 5.24 -4.52
CA LEU A 45 -9.81 5.59 -5.86
C LEU A 45 -10.88 4.63 -6.37
N ARG A 46 -10.81 3.35 -6.01
CA ARG A 46 -11.71 2.30 -6.49
C ARG A 46 -12.92 2.05 -5.60
N ALA A 47 -12.95 2.59 -4.39
CA ALA A 47 -14.08 2.44 -3.47
C ALA A 47 -15.33 3.21 -3.93
N GLY A 48 -15.16 4.34 -4.61
CA GLY A 48 -16.26 5.25 -4.97
C GLY A 48 -16.88 5.06 -6.36
N ALA A 49 -16.27 4.29 -7.27
CA ALA A 49 -16.76 4.13 -8.64
C ALA A 49 -16.15 2.91 -9.35
N GLN A 50 -16.77 2.50 -10.47
CA GLN A 50 -16.15 1.57 -11.43
C GLN A 50 -14.98 2.25 -12.17
N VAL A 51 -13.87 2.45 -11.48
CA VAL A 51 -12.65 3.02 -12.06
C VAL A 51 -11.90 1.94 -12.83
N SER A 52 -11.58 2.24 -14.08
CA SER A 52 -10.85 1.29 -14.93
C SER A 52 -9.38 1.18 -14.53
N SER A 53 -8.75 0.04 -14.81
CA SER A 53 -7.29 -0.12 -14.61
C SER A 53 -6.46 0.93 -15.38
N HIS A 54 -6.97 1.44 -16.50
CA HIS A 54 -6.32 2.52 -17.26
C HIS A 54 -6.34 3.84 -16.48
N GLU A 55 -7.46 4.17 -15.86
CA GLU A 55 -7.57 5.38 -15.03
C GLU A 55 -6.71 5.31 -13.77
N VAL A 56 -6.62 4.14 -13.12
CA VAL A 56 -5.68 3.94 -12.02
C VAL A 56 -4.24 4.23 -12.47
N ALA A 57 -3.85 3.71 -13.64
CA ALA A 57 -2.54 3.94 -14.21
C ALA A 57 -2.29 5.43 -14.43
N ARG A 58 -3.22 6.11 -15.12
CA ARG A 58 -3.11 7.52 -15.47
C ARG A 58 -3.12 8.45 -14.25
N ARG A 59 -3.90 8.15 -13.21
CA ARG A 59 -4.04 9.06 -12.06
C ARG A 59 -2.99 8.83 -10.98
N LEU A 60 -2.58 7.58 -10.73
CA LEU A 60 -1.77 7.24 -9.56
C LEU A 60 -0.37 6.72 -9.91
N ILE A 61 -0.22 5.86 -10.92
CA ILE A 61 1.04 5.15 -11.17
C ILE A 61 1.93 5.92 -12.14
N TYR A 62 1.31 6.53 -13.15
CA TYR A 62 1.96 7.19 -14.28
C TYR A 62 1.36 8.58 -14.56
N PRO A 63 1.26 9.48 -13.55
CA PRO A 63 0.58 10.77 -13.72
C PRO A 63 1.23 11.71 -14.74
N ARG A 64 2.50 11.47 -15.08
CA ARG A 64 3.29 12.31 -16.00
C ARG A 64 3.67 11.59 -17.30
N LEU A 65 3.18 10.36 -17.52
CA LEU A 65 3.49 9.54 -18.68
C LEU A 65 2.22 9.27 -19.47
N ASP A 66 2.28 9.43 -20.80
CA ASP A 66 1.19 8.99 -21.66
C ASP A 66 1.21 7.46 -21.80
N VAL A 67 0.27 6.80 -21.13
CA VAL A 67 0.12 5.34 -21.10
C VAL A 67 -0.64 4.79 -22.32
N GLY A 68 -0.93 5.62 -23.32
CA GLY A 68 -1.67 5.25 -24.52
C GLY A 68 -3.11 4.83 -24.24
N ARG A 69 -3.86 4.40 -25.27
CA ARG A 69 -5.25 3.90 -25.15
C ARG A 69 -5.48 2.68 -26.04
N GLY A 70 -6.62 2.01 -25.85
CA GLY A 70 -7.07 0.94 -26.74
C GLY A 70 -6.09 -0.23 -26.85
N ALA A 71 -5.68 -0.57 -28.08
CA ALA A 71 -4.75 -1.66 -28.35
C ALA A 71 -3.36 -1.42 -27.72
N ALA A 72 -2.84 -0.19 -27.80
CA ALA A 72 -1.54 0.18 -27.22
C ALA A 72 -1.54 -0.04 -25.70
N TRP A 73 -2.61 0.38 -25.01
CA TRP A 73 -2.76 0.09 -23.58
C TRP A 73 -2.85 -1.42 -23.30
N LYS A 74 -3.63 -2.17 -24.09
CA LYS A 74 -3.88 -3.60 -23.85
C LYS A 74 -2.60 -4.45 -23.90
N SER A 75 -1.65 -4.13 -24.78
CA SER A 75 -0.37 -4.83 -24.90
C SER A 75 0.75 -4.27 -23.99
N SER A 76 0.55 -3.09 -23.41
CA SER A 76 1.56 -2.37 -22.65
C SER A 76 2.07 -3.10 -21.38
N PRO A 77 3.37 -2.97 -21.03
CA PRO A 77 3.88 -3.38 -19.72
C PRO A 77 3.25 -2.59 -18.55
N GLU A 78 2.89 -1.32 -18.78
CA GLU A 78 2.23 -0.43 -17.82
C GLU A 78 0.90 -1.03 -17.34
N ARG A 79 0.11 -1.61 -18.26
CA ARG A 79 -1.12 -2.32 -17.91
C ARG A 79 -0.88 -3.50 -17.01
N ARG A 80 0.11 -4.35 -17.33
CA ARG A 80 0.43 -5.53 -16.50
C ARG A 80 0.89 -5.12 -15.10
N ARG A 81 1.73 -4.08 -15.01
CA ARG A 81 2.18 -3.53 -13.73
C ARG A 81 1.03 -2.94 -12.91
N THR A 82 0.15 -2.18 -13.56
CA THR A 82 -1.04 -1.60 -12.92
C THR A 82 -1.98 -2.66 -12.38
N GLN A 83 -2.25 -3.70 -13.16
CA GLN A 83 -3.11 -4.81 -12.71
C GLN A 83 -2.50 -5.57 -11.53
N ARG A 84 -1.18 -5.77 -11.53
CA ARG A 84 -0.51 -6.40 -10.40
C ARG A 84 -0.63 -5.56 -9.13
N LEU A 85 -0.42 -4.24 -9.23
CA LEU A 85 -0.60 -3.29 -8.13
C LEU A 85 -2.04 -3.28 -7.59
N ILE A 86 -3.01 -3.29 -8.50
CA ILE A 86 -4.43 -3.42 -8.17
C ILE A 86 -4.70 -4.69 -7.36
N ARG A 87 -4.24 -5.85 -7.84
CA ARG A 87 -4.46 -7.12 -7.15
C ARG A 87 -3.76 -7.17 -5.80
N GLU A 88 -2.57 -6.58 -5.70
CA GLU A 88 -1.83 -6.45 -4.44
C GLU A 88 -2.59 -5.59 -3.43
N ALA A 89 -3.17 -4.47 -3.87
CA ALA A 89 -3.99 -3.61 -3.03
C ALA A 89 -5.26 -4.34 -2.55
N GLU A 90 -5.96 -5.03 -3.45
CA GLU A 90 -7.13 -5.84 -3.11
C GLU A 90 -6.79 -6.98 -2.13
N ALA A 91 -5.66 -7.68 -2.34
CA ALA A 91 -5.18 -8.73 -1.45
C ALA A 91 -4.77 -8.19 -0.07
N LEU A 92 -4.19 -6.98 -0.02
CA LEU A 92 -3.87 -6.28 1.22
C LEU A 92 -5.15 -6.06 2.04
N ALA A 93 -6.21 -5.51 1.42
CA ALA A 93 -7.50 -5.26 2.06
C ALA A 93 -8.23 -6.55 2.47
N ALA A 94 -8.13 -7.61 1.66
CA ALA A 94 -8.76 -8.92 1.92
C ALA A 94 -8.13 -9.72 3.08
N GLY A 95 -7.21 -9.13 3.85
CA GLY A 95 -6.59 -9.74 5.02
C GLY A 95 -5.06 -9.80 4.97
N GLY A 96 -4.44 -9.43 3.83
CA GLY A 96 -2.98 -9.36 3.68
C GLY A 96 -2.31 -8.41 4.67
N TYR A 97 -3.02 -7.37 5.14
CA TYR A 97 -2.51 -6.43 6.15
C TYR A 97 -2.07 -7.12 7.45
N ARG A 98 -2.62 -8.30 7.78
CA ARG A 98 -2.23 -9.06 8.98
C ARG A 98 -0.76 -9.50 8.95
N ALA A 99 -0.19 -9.70 7.77
CA ALA A 99 1.23 -10.02 7.62
C ALA A 99 2.13 -8.83 8.03
N LEU A 100 1.68 -7.59 7.75
CA LEU A 100 2.37 -6.37 8.19
C LEU A 100 2.38 -6.27 9.72
N LEU A 101 1.23 -6.55 10.34
CA LEU A 101 1.07 -6.52 11.80
C LEU A 101 1.84 -7.65 12.52
N ALA A 102 2.05 -8.77 11.84
CA ALA A 102 2.81 -9.90 12.39
C ALA A 102 4.34 -9.72 12.28
N GLY A 103 4.83 -8.57 11.82
CA GLY A 103 6.27 -8.33 11.58
C GLY A 103 6.84 -9.14 10.42
N ARG A 104 5.99 -9.85 9.66
CA ARG A 104 6.35 -10.58 8.44
C ARG A 104 6.19 -9.64 7.25
N ALA A 105 6.91 -8.51 7.25
CA ALA A 105 6.96 -7.65 6.08
C ALA A 105 7.52 -8.50 4.92
N GLY A 106 6.69 -8.70 3.89
CA GLY A 106 6.97 -9.58 2.78
C GLY A 106 8.34 -9.29 2.17
N ARG A 107 9.18 -10.34 2.12
CA ARG A 107 10.40 -10.34 1.31
C ARG A 107 9.94 -10.11 -0.14
N GLN A 108 10.12 -8.91 -0.68
CA GLN A 108 10.07 -8.72 -2.12
C GLN A 108 11.25 -9.50 -2.69
N LYS A 109 10.93 -10.60 -3.39
CA LYS A 109 11.89 -11.42 -4.11
C LYS A 109 12.20 -10.78 -5.46
#